data_AF-A0A943IM41-F1
#
_entry.id   AF-A0A943IM41-F1
#
_cell.length_a   1.000
_cell.length_b   1.000
_cell.length_c   1.000
_cell.angle_alpha   90.00
_cell.angle_beta   90.00
_cell.angle_gamma   90.00
#
_symmetry.space_group_name_H-M   'P 1'
#
loop_
_entity.id
_entity.type
_entity.pdbx_description
1 polymer ?
#
loop_
_entity_poly.entity_id
_entity_poly.type
_entity_poly.pdbx_seq_one_letter_code
_entity_poly.pdbx_strand_id
1 'polypeptide(L)'
;MKKALAFLMAAVMLMSMLTACGNKDNADKKDNNDVNTEETDKAAADKVAALIDAIYVQERTEETDAQCEAAKAAWDALTDAQKALVEGEEASPDYFGLDTGDASKDDPRNQDEIGEKELLVVSFGTSFNDSRVADIKSIEDALQEANPDWSVRRAFTAQIIINHIQARDGEKIDNMEQALERAVANGVKQLVVQPTHLMHGA
;
A
#
# COMPACT_ATOMS: atom_id res chain seq x y z
N MET A 1 31.96 4.38 -6.74
CA MET A 1 31.45 5.02 -7.97
C MET A 1 29.96 5.22 -7.79
N LYS A 2 29.55 6.46 -7.48
CA LYS A 2 28.15 6.80 -7.20
C LYS A 2 27.43 6.94 -8.54
N LYS A 3 26.44 6.09 -8.83
CA LYS A 3 25.52 6.30 -9.96
C LYS A 3 24.42 7.24 -9.45
N ALA A 4 24.41 8.46 -9.98
CA ALA A 4 23.32 9.40 -9.77
C ALA A 4 22.15 8.97 -10.66
N LEU A 5 21.04 8.54 -10.04
CA LEU A 5 19.74 8.45 -10.70
C LEU A 5 19.06 9.80 -10.56
N ALA A 6 18.81 10.47 -11.69
CA ALA A 6 18.03 11.69 -11.75
C ALA A 6 16.55 11.31 -11.85
N PHE A 7 15.76 11.58 -10.82
CA PHE A 7 14.31 11.53 -10.88
C PHE A 7 13.77 12.88 -11.38
N LEU A 8 13.08 12.85 -12.51
CA LEU A 8 12.42 14.01 -13.12
C LEU A 8 11.05 14.18 -12.45
N MET A 9 10.91 15.12 -11.51
CA MET A 9 9.61 15.53 -10.97
C MET A 9 8.85 16.35 -12.02
N ALA A 10 7.79 15.79 -12.59
CA ALA A 10 6.81 16.54 -13.36
C ALA A 10 5.63 16.93 -12.46
N ALA A 11 5.65 18.16 -11.94
CA ALA A 11 4.50 18.75 -11.27
C ALA A 11 3.48 19.23 -12.31
N VAL A 12 2.32 18.57 -12.40
CA VAL A 12 1.22 18.99 -13.28
C VAL A 12 0.19 19.76 -12.45
N MET A 13 0.19 21.09 -12.60
CA MET A 13 -0.89 21.96 -12.10
C MET A 13 -2.10 21.86 -13.04
N LEU A 14 -3.25 21.48 -12.50
CA LEU A 14 -4.56 21.54 -13.17
C LEU A 14 -5.22 22.90 -12.92
N MET A 15 -5.28 23.75 -13.95
CA MET A 15 -6.22 24.89 -14.00
C MET A 15 -7.45 24.52 -14.84
N SER A 16 -8.60 24.83 -14.29
CA SER A 16 -9.93 24.62 -14.84
C SER A 16 -10.41 25.78 -15.72
N MET A 17 -11.51 25.49 -16.44
CA MET A 17 -12.49 26.38 -17.09
C MET A 17 -12.35 26.56 -18.60
N LEU A 18 -13.40 26.14 -19.32
CA LEU A 18 -14.17 27.00 -20.22
C LEU A 18 -15.49 26.32 -20.64
N THR A 19 -16.61 26.93 -20.26
CA THR A 19 -17.94 26.77 -20.85
C THR A 19 -18.18 27.94 -21.81
N ALA A 20 -18.72 27.69 -23.01
CA ALA A 20 -19.71 28.56 -23.68
C ALA A 20 -20.14 28.08 -25.10
N CYS A 21 -21.46 27.93 -25.25
CA CYS A 21 -22.34 28.30 -26.39
C CYS A 21 -22.27 27.56 -27.75
N GLY A 22 -23.45 27.21 -28.27
CA GLY A 22 -23.64 26.39 -29.48
C GLY A 22 -24.40 27.05 -30.64
N ASN A 23 -24.75 26.22 -31.66
CA ASN A 23 -26.05 26.09 -32.38
C ASN A 23 -25.87 25.60 -33.84
N LYS A 24 -26.62 24.53 -34.24
CA LYS A 24 -27.11 24.06 -35.58
C LYS A 24 -26.10 23.86 -36.74
N ASP A 25 -26.02 22.78 -37.53
CA ASP A 25 -27.04 21.92 -38.19
C ASP A 25 -26.48 20.51 -38.54
N ASN A 26 -27.41 19.60 -38.89
CA ASN A 26 -27.25 18.19 -39.28
C ASN A 26 -26.31 17.91 -40.49
N ALA A 27 -25.49 16.85 -40.39
CA ALA A 27 -25.54 15.64 -41.25
C ALA A 27 -24.26 14.79 -41.11
N ASP A 28 -24.46 13.47 -40.97
CA ASP A 28 -23.48 12.37 -41.12
C ASP A 28 -22.08 12.56 -40.53
N LYS A 29 -21.90 12.08 -39.30
CA LYS A 29 -20.57 11.66 -38.83
C LYS A 29 -20.72 10.24 -38.29
N LYS A 30 -20.13 9.27 -38.99
CA LYS A 30 -19.71 8.01 -38.36
C LYS A 30 -18.98 8.39 -37.08
N ASP A 31 -19.50 7.94 -35.95
CA ASP A 31 -18.96 8.21 -34.63
C ASP A 31 -17.52 7.65 -34.55
N ASN A 32 -16.54 8.50 -34.85
CA ASN A 32 -15.11 8.28 -34.55
C ASN A 32 -14.81 8.65 -33.08
N ASN A 33 -15.76 8.40 -32.17
CA ASN A 33 -15.57 8.64 -30.73
C ASN A 33 -15.05 7.40 -29.99
N ASP A 34 -15.05 6.23 -30.63
CA ASP A 34 -14.62 4.97 -30.00
C ASP A 34 -13.09 4.92 -29.83
N VAL A 35 -12.34 5.25 -30.89
CA VAL A 35 -10.86 5.21 -30.90
C VAL A 35 -10.25 6.21 -29.91
N ASN A 36 -10.86 7.38 -29.73
CA ASN A 36 -10.35 8.39 -28.79
C ASN A 36 -10.67 8.04 -27.32
N THR A 37 -11.69 7.20 -27.08
CA THR A 37 -12.07 6.80 -25.72
C THR A 37 -11.22 5.64 -25.24
N GLU A 38 -11.00 4.62 -26.09
CA GLU A 38 -10.12 3.48 -25.76
C GLU A 38 -8.67 3.91 -25.48
N GLU A 39 -8.12 4.83 -26.29
CA GLU A 39 -6.78 5.38 -26.04
C GLU A 39 -6.71 6.18 -24.73
N THR A 40 -7.75 6.95 -24.39
CA THR A 40 -7.79 7.70 -23.12
C THR A 40 -7.98 6.80 -21.91
N ASP A 41 -8.79 5.74 -22.04
CA ASP A 41 -9.01 4.76 -20.97
C ASP A 41 -7.72 3.99 -20.68
N LYS A 42 -7.01 3.59 -21.73
CA LYS A 42 -5.70 2.95 -21.59
C LYS A 42 -4.68 3.88 -20.96
N ALA A 43 -4.62 5.16 -21.37
CA ALA A 43 -3.70 6.13 -20.77
C ALA A 43 -3.97 6.36 -19.27
N ALA A 44 -5.22 6.34 -18.83
CA ALA A 44 -5.57 6.43 -17.41
C ALA A 44 -5.11 5.17 -16.64
N ALA A 45 -5.34 3.99 -17.21
CA ALA A 45 -4.89 2.72 -16.65
C ALA A 45 -3.36 2.62 -16.55
N ASP A 46 -2.63 3.04 -17.59
CA ASP A 46 -1.16 3.06 -17.64
C ASP A 46 -0.58 4.00 -16.57
N LYS A 47 -1.22 5.14 -16.34
CA LYS A 47 -0.81 6.05 -15.27
C LYS A 47 -0.94 5.40 -13.89
N VAL A 48 -2.03 4.66 -13.64
CA VAL A 48 -2.23 3.95 -12.37
C VAL A 48 -1.26 2.76 -12.25
N ALA A 49 -1.01 2.02 -13.33
CA ALA A 49 -0.02 0.95 -13.35
C ALA A 49 1.36 1.46 -12.93
N ALA A 50 1.82 2.59 -13.50
CA ALA A 50 3.09 3.20 -13.13
C ALA A 50 3.16 3.65 -11.66
N LEU A 51 2.03 4.08 -11.06
CA LEU A 51 1.97 4.43 -9.64
C LEU A 51 2.03 3.21 -8.73
N ILE A 52 1.39 2.10 -9.14
CA ILE A 52 1.48 0.82 -8.42
C ILE A 52 2.92 0.27 -8.47
N ASP A 53 3.53 0.25 -9.66
CA ASP A 53 4.92 -0.20 -9.82
C ASP A 53 5.89 0.66 -8.98
N ALA A 54 5.63 1.97 -8.88
CA ALA A 54 6.45 2.88 -8.07
C ALA A 54 6.40 2.62 -6.56
N ILE A 55 5.32 2.02 -6.03
CA ILE A 55 5.21 1.63 -4.61
C ILE A 55 5.64 0.18 -4.36
N TYR A 56 5.87 -0.61 -5.41
CA TYR A 56 6.38 -1.98 -5.29
C TYR A 56 7.91 -1.98 -5.12
N VAL A 57 8.36 -1.53 -3.95
CA VAL A 57 9.78 -1.36 -3.63
C VAL A 57 10.18 -2.13 -2.38
N GLN A 58 11.44 -2.57 -2.33
CA GLN A 58 11.99 -3.31 -1.19
C GLN A 58 12.38 -2.41 -0.02
N GLU A 59 12.63 -1.12 -0.27
CA GLU A 59 13.06 -0.15 0.73
C GLU A 59 12.12 1.04 0.77
N ARG A 60 11.80 1.49 1.99
CA ARG A 60 10.97 2.66 2.23
C ARG A 60 11.79 3.94 2.07
N THR A 61 11.12 5.00 1.64
CA THR A 61 11.66 6.36 1.64
C THR A 61 10.70 7.33 2.32
N GLU A 62 11.11 8.58 2.49
CA GLU A 62 10.25 9.65 3.02
C GLU A 62 9.01 9.89 2.15
N GLU A 63 9.08 9.56 0.85
CA GLU A 63 7.98 9.77 -0.11
C GLU A 63 6.98 8.60 -0.14
N THR A 64 7.29 7.46 0.50
CA THR A 64 6.49 6.23 0.37
C THR A 64 5.04 6.43 0.83
N ASP A 65 4.80 7.20 1.90
CA ASP A 65 3.43 7.48 2.36
C ASP A 65 2.60 8.22 1.30
N ALA A 66 3.16 9.29 0.74
CA ALA A 66 2.50 10.09 -0.28
C ALA A 66 2.28 9.29 -1.58
N GLN A 67 3.22 8.41 -1.93
CA GLN A 67 3.10 7.54 -3.10
C GLN A 67 1.99 6.50 -2.93
N CYS A 68 1.90 5.85 -1.77
CA CYS A 68 0.82 4.90 -1.44
C CYS A 68 -0.56 5.56 -1.54
N GLU A 69 -0.71 6.75 -0.94
CA GLU A 69 -1.96 7.52 -1.02
C GLU A 69 -2.30 7.92 -2.46
N ALA A 70 -1.31 8.39 -3.23
CA ALA A 70 -1.51 8.79 -4.63
C ALA A 70 -1.88 7.60 -5.53
N ALA A 71 -1.25 6.44 -5.35
CA ALA A 71 -1.56 5.24 -6.10
C ALA A 71 -3.00 4.78 -5.86
N LYS A 72 -3.43 4.71 -4.59
CA LYS A 72 -4.81 4.34 -4.26
C LYS A 72 -5.82 5.35 -4.75
N ALA A 73 -5.57 6.64 -4.56
CA ALA A 73 -6.48 7.70 -5.03
C ALA A 73 -6.65 7.68 -6.56
N ALA A 74 -5.56 7.43 -7.30
CA ALA A 74 -5.63 7.31 -8.75
C ALA A 74 -6.39 6.05 -9.20
N TRP A 75 -6.19 4.92 -8.52
CA TRP A 75 -6.95 3.69 -8.74
C TRP A 75 -8.45 3.87 -8.47
N ASP A 76 -8.82 4.52 -7.37
CA ASP A 76 -10.22 4.75 -7.00
C ASP A 76 -10.95 5.69 -7.96
N ALA A 77 -10.21 6.54 -8.68
CA ALA A 77 -10.74 7.42 -9.70
C ALA A 77 -11.01 6.70 -11.05
N LEU A 78 -10.47 5.50 -11.26
CA LEU A 78 -10.71 4.72 -12.48
C LEU A 78 -12.14 4.15 -12.51
N THR A 79 -12.68 4.07 -13.72
CA THR A 79 -13.87 3.26 -13.98
C THR A 79 -13.52 1.76 -13.93
N ASP A 80 -14.51 0.90 -13.76
CA ASP A 80 -14.26 -0.56 -13.73
C ASP A 80 -13.67 -1.08 -15.05
N ALA A 81 -14.06 -0.47 -16.19
CA ALA A 81 -13.46 -0.77 -17.50
C ALA A 81 -11.98 -0.39 -17.55
N GLN A 82 -11.61 0.78 -17.00
CA GLN A 82 -10.22 1.22 -16.93
C GLN A 82 -9.38 0.36 -15.96
N LYS A 83 -9.95 -0.04 -14.81
CA LYS A 83 -9.27 -0.94 -13.86
C LYS A 83 -8.89 -2.27 -14.51
N ALA A 84 -9.75 -2.82 -15.37
CA ALA A 84 -9.47 -4.05 -16.10
C ALA A 84 -8.31 -3.92 -17.11
N LEU A 85 -7.90 -2.71 -17.48
CA LEU A 85 -6.80 -2.41 -18.40
C LEU A 85 -5.47 -2.11 -17.70
N VAL A 86 -5.46 -2.07 -16.36
CA VAL A 86 -4.25 -1.81 -15.56
C VAL A 86 -3.30 -3.00 -15.70
N GLU A 87 -2.15 -2.74 -16.29
CA GLU A 87 -1.11 -3.74 -16.54
C GLU A 87 0.25 -3.04 -16.49
N GLY A 88 1.14 -3.53 -15.62
CA GLY A 88 2.49 -3.02 -15.41
C GLY A 88 3.47 -4.15 -15.09
N GLU A 89 4.64 -3.81 -14.55
CA GLU A 89 5.61 -4.84 -14.14
C GLU A 89 5.07 -5.66 -12.97
N GLU A 90 4.47 -4.98 -11.99
CA GLU A 90 3.88 -5.55 -10.77
C GLU A 90 2.41 -5.12 -10.61
N ALA A 91 1.96 -4.17 -11.43
CA ALA A 91 0.58 -3.72 -11.48
C ALA A 91 -0.34 -4.65 -12.28
N SER A 92 -1.51 -4.92 -11.71
CA SER A 92 -2.59 -5.67 -12.34
C SER A 92 -3.94 -5.21 -11.79
N PRO A 93 -5.07 -5.62 -12.38
CA PRO A 93 -6.39 -5.29 -11.84
C PRO A 93 -6.60 -5.84 -10.43
N ASP A 94 -5.89 -6.93 -10.11
CA ASP A 94 -5.99 -7.65 -8.85
C ASP A 94 -5.26 -6.93 -7.71
N TYR A 95 -4.28 -6.07 -8.00
CA TYR A 95 -3.45 -5.43 -6.97
C TYR A 95 -4.30 -4.74 -5.91
N PHE A 96 -5.22 -3.85 -6.30
CA PHE A 96 -6.19 -3.26 -5.38
C PHE A 96 -7.60 -3.85 -5.49
N GLY A 97 -7.86 -4.67 -6.51
CA GLY A 97 -9.20 -5.20 -6.83
C GLY A 97 -9.55 -6.51 -6.14
N LEU A 98 -8.60 -7.24 -5.59
CA LEU A 98 -8.87 -8.52 -4.92
C LEU A 98 -9.64 -8.33 -3.60
N ASP A 99 -10.66 -9.17 -3.40
CA ASP A 99 -11.24 -9.38 -2.07
C ASP A 99 -10.24 -10.17 -1.22
N THR A 100 -9.72 -9.51 -0.20
CA THR A 100 -8.72 -10.06 0.71
C THR A 100 -9.27 -10.36 2.09
N GLY A 101 -10.56 -10.12 2.30
CA GLY A 101 -11.20 -10.25 3.60
C GLY A 101 -11.24 -8.94 4.39
N ASP A 102 -11.57 -9.07 5.68
CA ASP A 102 -11.98 -7.95 6.52
C ASP A 102 -10.83 -7.40 7.37
N ALA A 103 -10.22 -6.31 6.91
CA ALA A 103 -9.11 -5.62 7.59
C ALA A 103 -9.45 -5.25 9.06
N SER A 104 -10.71 -4.91 9.34
CA SER A 104 -11.13 -4.47 10.68
C SER A 104 -10.99 -5.54 11.77
N LYS A 105 -10.77 -6.80 11.39
CA LYS A 105 -10.55 -7.93 12.32
C LYS A 105 -9.08 -8.18 12.67
N ASP A 106 -8.16 -7.56 11.95
CA ASP A 106 -6.73 -7.89 12.05
C ASP A 106 -6.07 -7.30 13.30
N ASP A 107 -6.40 -6.07 13.66
CA ASP A 107 -5.71 -5.28 14.70
C ASP A 107 -4.19 -5.18 14.42
N PRO A 108 -3.71 -4.06 13.85
CA PRO A 108 -2.32 -3.96 13.43
C PRO A 108 -1.31 -3.99 14.58
N ARG A 109 -1.73 -3.80 15.84
CA ARG A 109 -0.86 -3.84 17.03
C ARG A 109 0.37 -2.90 16.97
N ASN A 110 0.24 -1.75 16.31
CA ASN A 110 1.27 -0.69 16.18
C ASN A 110 1.00 0.54 17.09
N GLN A 111 0.40 0.34 18.26
CA GLN A 111 0.09 1.41 19.23
C GLN A 111 1.33 1.95 19.97
N ASP A 112 1.21 3.19 20.44
CA ASP A 112 2.28 3.92 21.14
C ASP A 112 2.26 3.76 22.67
N GLU A 113 1.12 3.44 23.25
CA GLU A 113 0.99 3.32 24.71
C GLU A 113 1.44 1.94 25.20
N ILE A 114 2.75 1.65 25.09
CA ILE A 114 3.34 0.38 25.55
C ILE A 114 4.15 0.55 26.84
N GLY A 115 4.25 -0.55 27.60
CA GLY A 115 5.02 -0.59 28.84
C GLY A 115 6.53 -0.74 28.61
N GLU A 116 7.27 -0.92 29.71
CA GLU A 116 8.73 -1.10 29.65
C GLU A 116 9.18 -2.42 29.01
N LYS A 117 8.26 -3.36 28.78
CA LYS A 117 8.52 -4.70 28.24
C LYS A 117 7.72 -4.92 26.96
N GLU A 118 8.42 -5.16 25.87
CA GLU A 118 7.83 -5.37 24.55
C GLU A 118 8.28 -6.70 23.94
N LEU A 119 7.30 -7.45 23.41
CA LEU A 119 7.52 -8.58 22.54
C LEU A 119 7.14 -8.18 21.11
N LEU A 120 8.14 -7.94 20.28
CA LEU A 120 7.98 -7.57 18.88
C LEU A 120 7.94 -8.84 18.02
N VAL A 121 6.76 -9.15 17.47
CA VAL A 121 6.55 -10.27 16.56
C VAL A 121 6.82 -9.81 15.15
N VAL A 122 7.77 -10.47 14.48
CA VAL A 122 8.28 -10.05 13.17
C VAL A 122 7.97 -11.09 12.12
N SER A 123 7.11 -10.74 11.17
CA SER A 123 6.69 -11.64 10.09
C SER A 123 7.19 -11.18 8.73
N PHE A 124 7.15 -12.07 7.73
CA PHE A 124 7.25 -11.63 6.33
C PHE A 124 6.12 -10.66 6.01
N GLY A 125 4.89 -11.05 6.37
CA GLY A 125 3.66 -10.29 6.15
C GLY A 125 2.79 -10.91 5.07
N THR A 126 1.53 -10.52 5.03
CA THR A 126 0.61 -10.83 3.92
C THR A 126 -0.39 -9.68 3.74
N SER A 127 -0.67 -9.32 2.48
CA SER A 127 -1.73 -8.36 2.16
C SER A 127 -3.12 -9.00 2.14
N PHE A 128 -3.24 -10.31 2.35
CA PHE A 128 -4.54 -10.98 2.49
C PHE A 128 -5.04 -10.87 3.93
N ASN A 129 -6.06 -10.03 4.17
CA ASN A 129 -6.58 -9.73 5.51
C ASN A 129 -7.03 -10.98 6.27
N ASP A 130 -7.82 -11.86 5.65
CA ASP A 130 -8.30 -13.07 6.32
C ASP A 130 -7.16 -14.04 6.69
N SER A 131 -6.10 -14.14 5.87
CA SER A 131 -4.90 -14.92 6.21
C SER A 131 -4.08 -14.22 7.29
N ARG A 132 -3.97 -12.88 7.26
CA ARG A 132 -3.29 -12.11 8.30
C ARG A 132 -3.93 -12.36 9.67
N VAL A 133 -5.27 -12.36 9.73
CA VAL A 133 -6.08 -12.71 10.92
C VAL A 133 -5.90 -14.17 11.32
N ALA A 134 -6.00 -15.11 10.38
CA ALA A 134 -5.98 -16.53 10.69
C ALA A 134 -4.59 -17.03 11.12
N ASP A 135 -3.52 -16.45 10.59
CA ASP A 135 -2.17 -16.98 10.74
C ASP A 135 -1.29 -16.08 11.63
N ILE A 136 -1.02 -14.85 11.19
CA ILE A 136 -0.08 -13.93 11.87
C ILE A 136 -0.67 -13.47 13.20
N LYS A 137 -1.91 -12.95 13.18
CA LYS A 137 -2.59 -12.49 14.38
C LYS A 137 -2.78 -13.61 15.40
N SER A 138 -3.07 -14.84 14.96
CA SER A 138 -3.19 -16.00 15.86
C SER A 138 -1.91 -16.29 16.65
N ILE A 139 -0.73 -16.13 16.03
CA ILE A 139 0.57 -16.25 16.72
C ILE A 139 0.73 -15.13 17.75
N GLU A 140 0.40 -13.89 17.37
CA GLU A 140 0.49 -12.71 18.23
C GLU A 140 -0.49 -12.76 19.41
N ASP A 141 -1.69 -13.29 19.20
CA ASP A 141 -2.70 -13.54 20.23
C ASP A 141 -2.18 -14.60 21.23
N ALA A 142 -1.64 -15.72 20.75
CA ALA A 142 -1.08 -16.76 21.62
C ALA A 142 0.14 -16.26 22.43
N LEU A 143 0.99 -15.43 21.81
CA LEU A 143 2.12 -14.79 22.52
C LEU A 143 1.63 -13.80 23.58
N GLN A 144 0.57 -13.05 23.30
CA GLN A 144 -0.02 -12.11 24.27
C GLN A 144 -0.66 -12.85 25.44
N GLU A 145 -1.38 -13.95 25.18
CA GLU A 145 -1.98 -14.81 26.22
C GLU A 145 -0.92 -15.43 27.13
N ALA A 146 0.19 -15.91 26.55
CA ALA A 146 1.29 -16.51 27.32
C ALA A 146 2.13 -15.48 28.10
N ASN A 147 2.10 -14.21 27.69
CA ASN A 147 2.93 -13.14 28.27
C ASN A 147 2.07 -11.91 28.62
N PRO A 148 1.13 -12.01 29.57
CA PRO A 148 0.15 -10.95 29.84
C PRO A 148 0.77 -9.63 30.34
N ASP A 149 1.98 -9.68 30.92
CA ASP A 149 2.70 -8.51 31.41
C ASP A 149 3.54 -7.81 30.32
N TRP A 150 3.53 -8.31 29.09
CA TRP A 150 4.28 -7.76 27.96
C TRP A 150 3.31 -7.10 26.97
N SER A 151 3.73 -5.97 26.41
CA SER A 151 3.07 -5.41 25.22
C SER A 151 3.52 -6.22 24.01
N VAL A 152 2.58 -6.90 23.33
CA VAL A 152 2.87 -7.58 22.06
C VAL A 152 2.60 -6.64 20.90
N ARG A 153 3.61 -6.43 20.04
CA ARG A 153 3.51 -5.59 18.84
C ARG A 153 3.90 -6.36 17.58
N ARG A 154 3.52 -5.80 16.43
CA ARG A 154 3.79 -6.35 15.11
C ARG A 154 4.78 -5.50 14.33
N ALA A 155 5.65 -6.17 13.58
CA ALA A 155 6.35 -5.58 12.45
C ALA A 155 6.42 -6.56 11.28
N PHE A 156 6.44 -6.03 10.06
CA PHE A 156 6.68 -6.81 8.85
C PHE A 156 8.06 -6.53 8.25
N THR A 157 8.58 -7.51 7.52
CA THR A 157 9.88 -7.41 6.85
C THR A 157 9.74 -7.12 5.35
N ALA A 158 8.61 -7.48 4.72
CA ALA A 158 8.38 -7.21 3.31
C ALA A 158 7.80 -5.80 3.10
N GLN A 159 8.63 -4.86 2.66
CA GLN A 159 8.18 -3.48 2.41
C GLN A 159 7.10 -3.41 1.33
N ILE A 160 7.15 -4.28 0.32
CA ILE A 160 6.11 -4.41 -0.70
C ILE A 160 4.73 -4.70 -0.10
N ILE A 161 4.67 -5.52 0.96
CA ILE A 161 3.43 -5.89 1.63
C ILE A 161 2.95 -4.72 2.51
N ILE A 162 3.88 -4.09 3.24
CA ILE A 162 3.58 -2.92 4.07
C ILE A 162 2.98 -1.80 3.21
N ASN A 163 3.60 -1.48 2.07
CA ASN A 163 3.13 -0.45 1.15
C ASN A 163 1.75 -0.79 0.59
N HIS A 164 1.53 -2.05 0.21
CA HIS A 164 0.24 -2.49 -0.32
C HIS A 164 -0.87 -2.33 0.72
N ILE A 165 -0.67 -2.82 1.95
CA ILE A 165 -1.66 -2.71 3.05
C ILE A 165 -1.95 -1.23 3.35
N GLN A 166 -0.91 -0.42 3.45
CA GLN A 166 -1.06 1.01 3.67
C GLN A 166 -1.86 1.69 2.54
N ALA A 167 -1.53 1.42 1.29
CA ALA A 167 -2.20 2.02 0.15
C ALA A 167 -3.67 1.54 0.06
N ARG A 168 -3.93 0.25 0.21
CA ARG A 168 -5.26 -0.33 0.00
C ARG A 168 -6.20 -0.07 1.17
N ASP A 169 -5.72 -0.33 2.40
CA ASP A 169 -6.55 -0.39 3.60
C ASP A 169 -6.36 0.82 4.52
N GLY A 170 -5.32 1.63 4.28
CA GLY A 170 -4.94 2.74 5.17
C GLY A 170 -4.28 2.29 6.48
N GLU A 171 -4.04 0.98 6.65
CA GLU A 171 -3.39 0.41 7.82
C GLU A 171 -1.87 0.62 7.76
N LYS A 172 -1.30 1.24 8.80
CA LYS A 172 0.14 1.45 8.92
C LYS A 172 0.76 0.35 9.77
N ILE A 173 1.44 -0.58 9.11
CA ILE A 173 2.25 -1.61 9.76
C ILE A 173 3.71 -1.15 9.76
N ASP A 174 4.36 -1.13 10.92
CA ASP A 174 5.77 -0.76 11.00
C ASP A 174 6.66 -1.79 10.29
N ASN A 175 7.69 -1.31 9.59
CA ASN A 175 8.84 -2.14 9.27
C ASN A 175 9.78 -2.26 10.49
N MET A 176 10.89 -3.00 10.36
CA MET A 176 11.81 -3.21 11.47
C MET A 176 12.41 -1.92 12.04
N GLU A 177 12.79 -0.96 11.19
CA GLU A 177 13.38 0.29 11.63
C GLU A 177 12.35 1.12 12.40
N GLN A 178 11.16 1.30 11.82
CA GLN A 178 10.05 2.01 12.44
C GLN A 178 9.64 1.38 13.79
N ALA A 179 9.58 0.06 13.87
CA ALA A 179 9.23 -0.65 15.10
C ALA A 179 10.27 -0.41 16.22
N LEU A 180 11.56 -0.47 15.88
CA LEU A 180 12.65 -0.20 16.83
C LEU A 180 12.67 1.26 17.29
N GLU A 181 12.48 2.22 16.38
CA GLU A 181 12.34 3.63 16.72
C GLU A 181 11.15 3.87 17.65
N ARG A 182 10.01 3.24 17.35
CA ARG A 182 8.80 3.33 18.18
C ARG A 182 9.04 2.71 19.56
N ALA A 183 9.77 1.59 19.66
CA ALA A 183 10.13 1.00 20.95
C ALA A 183 10.97 1.97 21.80
N VAL A 184 11.93 2.66 21.18
CA VAL A 184 12.74 3.70 21.83
C VAL A 184 11.87 4.88 22.27
N ALA A 185 10.99 5.37 21.40
CA ALA A 185 10.08 6.49 21.68
C ALA A 185 9.15 6.19 22.87
N ASN A 186 8.71 4.94 22.99
CA ASN A 186 7.85 4.48 24.08
C ASN A 186 8.63 4.09 25.34
N GLY A 187 9.96 4.23 25.34
CA GLY A 187 10.78 4.03 26.52
C GLY A 187 10.99 2.57 26.92
N VAL A 188 10.77 1.62 26.00
CA VAL A 188 10.97 0.18 26.22
C VAL A 188 12.37 -0.10 26.78
N LYS A 189 12.44 -0.95 27.80
CA LYS A 189 13.67 -1.35 28.49
C LYS A 189 14.06 -2.78 28.20
N GLN A 190 13.08 -3.64 27.96
CA GLN A 190 13.28 -5.04 27.58
C GLN A 190 12.51 -5.28 26.28
N LEU A 191 13.26 -5.53 25.21
CA LEU A 191 12.71 -5.87 23.91
C LEU A 191 13.09 -7.32 23.58
N VAL A 192 12.08 -8.13 23.30
CA VAL A 192 12.25 -9.47 22.73
C VAL A 192 11.72 -9.46 21.31
N VAL A 193 12.55 -9.85 20.35
CA VAL A 193 12.15 -9.97 18.95
C VAL A 193 11.89 -11.45 18.65
N GLN A 194 10.67 -11.77 18.22
CA GLN A 194 10.25 -13.12 17.84
C GLN A 194 9.93 -13.16 16.34
N PRO A 195 10.88 -13.61 15.50
CA PRO A 195 10.60 -13.87 14.09
C PRO A 195 9.61 -15.03 13.92
N THR A 196 8.74 -14.94 12.93
CA THR A 196 7.84 -16.04 12.51
C THR A 196 8.30 -16.73 11.23
N HIS A 197 9.47 -16.34 10.70
CA HIS A 197 10.08 -16.98 9.54
C HIS A 197 10.44 -18.44 9.82
N LEU A 198 10.16 -19.32 8.85
CA LEU A 198 10.42 -20.76 8.98
C LEU A 198 11.91 -21.13 8.83
N MET A 199 12.69 -20.27 8.18
CA MET A 199 14.10 -20.51 7.89
C MET A 199 14.92 -19.30 8.29
N HIS A 200 16.15 -19.56 8.73
CA HIS A 200 17.16 -18.52 8.89
C HIS A 200 17.67 -18.12 7.50
N GLY A 201 17.08 -17.05 6.96
CA GLY A 201 17.46 -16.45 5.68
C GLY A 201 18.81 -15.72 5.75
N ALA A 202 19.19 -15.10 4.63
CA ALA A 202 20.39 -14.28 4.50
C ALA A 202 20.17 -12.85 4.99
#